data_AF-A0A450WX87-F1
#
_entry.id   AF-A0A450WX87-F1
#
_cell.length_a   1.000
_cell.length_b   1.000
_cell.length_c   1.000
_cell.angle_alpha   90.00
_cell.angle_beta   90.00
_cell.angle_gamma   90.00
#
_symmetry.space_group_name_H-M   'P 1'
#
loop_
_entity.id
_entity.type
_entity.pdbx_description
1 polymer ?
#
loop_
_entity_poly.entity_id
_entity_poly.type
_entity_poly.pdbx_seq_one_letter_code
_entity_poly.pdbx_strand_id
1 'polypeptide(L)' 'MTEQEIREAFRQTGISIAAWANANGFAPNLVYDVLAGRRPAIRG' A
#
# COMPACT_ATOMS: atom_id res chain seq x y z
N MET A 1 -11.20 -3.53 5.12
CA MET A 1 -9.81 -3.06 5.17
C MET A 1 -9.75 -1.67 4.55
N THR A 2 -9.79 -0.65 5.38
CA THR A 2 -9.74 0.77 5.00
C THR A 2 -8.28 1.24 4.93
N GLU A 3 -8.02 2.35 4.23
CA GLU A 3 -6.67 2.93 4.11
C GLU A 3 -6.01 3.18 5.48
N GLN A 4 -6.81 3.54 6.49
CA GLN A 4 -6.35 3.79 7.85
C GLN A 4 -5.82 2.51 8.52
N GLU A 5 -6.53 1.39 8.37
CA GLU A 5 -6.09 0.09 8.92
C GLU A 5 -4.76 -0.35 8.31
N ILE A 6 -4.57 -0.09 7.00
CA ILE A 6 -3.34 -0.45 6.30
C ILE A 6 -2.18 0.44 6.74
N ARG A 7 -2.39 1.75 6.88
CA ARG A 7 -1.40 2.68 7.44
C ARG A 7 -1.01 2.29 8.87
N GLU A 8 -1.96 1.82 9.68
CA GLU A 8 -1.69 1.39 11.05
C GLU A 8 -0.92 0.07 11.09
N ALA A 9 -1.27 -0.91 10.25
CA ALA A 9 -0.52 -2.15 10.10
C ALA A 9 0.93 -1.91 9.67
N PHE A 10 1.15 -0.95 8.76
CA PHE A 10 2.49 -0.51 8.36
C PHE A 10 3.25 0.22 9.48
N ARG A 11 2.55 1.03 10.27
CA ARG A 11 3.15 1.66 11.46
C ARG A 11 3.56 0.62 12.51
N GLN A 12 2.74 -0.39 12.76
CA GLN A 12 3.03 -1.48 13.70
C GLN A 12 4.20 -2.37 13.25
N THR A 13 4.35 -2.58 11.95
CA THR A 13 5.47 -3.33 11.38
C THR A 13 6.75 -2.50 11.24
N GLY A 14 6.69 -1.18 11.47
CA GLY A 14 7.84 -0.28 11.36
C GLY A 14 8.32 -0.04 9.92
N ILE A 15 7.54 -0.43 8.93
CA ILE A 15 7.89 -0.34 7.50
C ILE A 15 6.92 0.64 6.83
N SER A 16 7.45 1.60 6.08
CA SER A 16 6.61 2.53 5.31
C SER A 16 5.95 1.83 4.11
N ILE A 17 4.79 2.32 3.68
CA ILE A 17 4.07 1.81 2.48
C ILE A 17 5.01 1.76 1.26
N ALA A 18 5.85 2.79 1.08
CA ALA A 18 6.80 2.83 -0.02
C ALA A 18 7.90 1.77 0.11
N ALA A 19 8.43 1.53 1.31
CA ALA A 19 9.42 0.48 1.54
C ALA A 19 8.81 -0.91 1.30
N TRP A 20 7.60 -1.15 1.81
CA TRP A 20 6.88 -2.39 1.54
C TRP A 20 6.60 -2.58 0.05
N ALA A 21 6.16 -1.53 -0.64
CA ALA A 21 5.89 -1.58 -2.07
C ALA A 21 7.14 -1.98 -2.86
N ASN A 22 8.27 -1.32 -2.59
CA ASN A 22 9.55 -1.67 -3.21
C ASN A 22 9.99 -3.11 -2.90
N ALA A 23 9.87 -3.55 -1.64
CA ALA A 23 10.22 -4.91 -1.23
C ALA A 23 9.35 -5.98 -1.90
N ASN A 24 8.11 -5.65 -2.25
CA ASN A 24 7.16 -6.55 -2.91
C ASN A 24 7.11 -6.36 -4.44
N GLY A 25 7.97 -5.51 -5.01
CA GLY A 25 8.02 -5.24 -6.46
C GLY A 25 6.85 -4.40 -6.99
N PHE A 26 6.17 -3.65 -6.13
CA PHE A 26 5.10 -2.74 -6.50
C PHE A 26 5.58 -1.29 -6.56
N ALA A 27 5.01 -0.52 -7.48
CA ALA A 27 5.19 0.93 -7.48
C ALA A 27 4.47 1.55 -6.27
N PRO A 28 5.13 2.37 -5.43
CA PRO A 28 4.49 3.03 -4.29
C PRO A 28 3.23 3.81 -4.68
N ASN A 29 3.27 4.52 -5.82
CA ASN A 29 2.13 5.27 -6.34
C ASN A 29 0.92 4.37 -6.65
N LEU A 30 1.16 3.16 -7.18
CA LEU A 30 0.10 2.18 -7.42
C LEU A 30 -0.56 1.76 -6.10
N VAL A 31 0.25 1.50 -5.07
CA VAL A 31 -0.28 1.12 -3.75
C VAL A 31 -1.10 2.27 -3.17
N TYR A 32 -0.63 3.52 -3.26
CA TYR A 32 -1.42 4.69 -2.84
C TYR A 32 -2.72 4.86 -3.63
N ASP A 33 -2.72 4.62 -4.95
CA ASP A 33 -3.95 4.72 -5.76
C ASP A 33 -4.95 3.61 -5.45
N VAL A 34 -4.47 2.41 -5.14
CA VAL A 34 -5.31 1.30 -4.67
C VAL A 34 -5.91 1.63 -3.30
N LEU A 35 -5.09 2.14 -2.38
CA LEU A 35 -5.53 2.54 -1.05
C LEU A 35 -6.55 3.68 -1.08
N ALA A 36 -6.34 4.66 -1.96
CA ALA A 36 -7.26 5.78 -2.18
C ALA A 36 -8.52 5.40 -2.96
N GLY A 37 -8.66 4.13 -3.39
CA GLY A 37 -9.79 3.65 -4.19
C GLY A 37 -9.82 4.21 -5.62
N ARG A 38 -8.75 4.88 -6.07
CA ARG A 38 -8.64 5.44 -7.42
C ARG A 38 -8.38 4.37 -8.48
N ARG A 39 -7.84 3.22 -8.08
CA ARG A 39 -7.55 2.12 -9.00
C ARG A 39 -7.84 0.77 -8.33
N PRO A 40 -8.53 -0.16 -8.98
CA PRO A 40 -8.73 -1.50 -8.44
C PRO A 40 -7.39 -2.24 -8.35
N ALA A 41 -7.20 -3.04 -7.29
CA ALA A 41 -6.02 -3.86 -7.04
C ALA A 41 -5.98 -5.09 -7.98
N ILE A 42 -5.96 -4.86 -9.28
CA ILE A 42 -5.93 -5.91 -10.30
C ILE A 42 -4.48 -6.11 -10.70
N ARG A 43 -3.92 -7.29 -10.42
CA ARG A 43 -2.70 -7.75 -11.10
C ARG A 43 -3.15 -8.24 -12.47
N GLY A 44 -2.71 -7.53 -13.51
CA GLY A 44 -2.77 -8.03 -14.89
C GLY A 44 -1.74 -9.14 -15.10
#